data_AF-A0A9W7EPW0-F1
#
_entry.id   AF-A0A9W7EPW0-F1
#
_cell.length_a   1.000
_cell.length_b   1.000
_cell.length_c   1.000
_cell.angle_alpha   90.00
_cell.angle_beta   90.00
_cell.angle_gamma   90.00
#
_symmetry.space_group_name_H-M   'P 1'
#
loop_
_entity.id
_entity.type
_entity.pdbx_description
1 polymer ?
#
loop_
_entity_poly.entity_id
_entity_poly.type
_entity_poly.pdbx_seq_one_letter_code
_entity_poly.pdbx_strand_id
1 'polypeptide(L)'
;MSLASYKRRGIVYISGSTKETHTPLSYDLGRSIALSGYSLMTGGGAGVAKSAGEGFVSVPKEERKGVNIGVVWGAVGGYDIPGYPNEFVELKAQLNLPSNKIGDHRVTSRNHLNDATVGIIFPGDSLTRHDLDTCVGYEHPTIVHPFWTDCCPSLWDFRDVEDCMAIVNAVIRDSLKRPEIHALKVANVLSGKTASQLRNEESKRTLDKGKDNEEYAKEQERIEQKRLLAQPGGE
;
A
#
# COMPACT_ATOMS: atom_id res chain seq x y z
N MET A 1 -6.16 -14.77 14.11
CA MET A 1 -5.48 -15.22 12.87
C MET A 1 -4.45 -14.16 12.47
N SER A 2 -3.28 -14.56 11.96
CA SER A 2 -2.20 -13.62 11.55
C SER A 2 -2.29 -13.27 10.05
N LEU A 3 -1.69 -12.15 9.62
CA LEU A 3 -1.61 -11.75 8.21
C LEU A 3 -1.07 -12.88 7.30
N ALA A 4 -0.14 -13.68 7.81
CA ALA A 4 0.40 -14.85 7.12
C ALA A 4 -0.65 -15.92 6.78
N SER A 5 -1.68 -16.10 7.62
CA SER A 5 -2.77 -17.05 7.34
C SER A 5 -3.70 -16.58 6.22
N TYR A 6 -3.90 -15.26 6.09
CA TYR A 6 -4.71 -14.65 5.03
C TYR A 6 -3.97 -14.60 3.69
N LYS A 7 -2.64 -14.40 3.69
CA LYS A 7 -1.81 -14.47 2.48
C LYS A 7 -1.97 -15.80 1.73
N ARG A 8 -2.17 -16.91 2.44
CA ARG A 8 -2.38 -18.23 1.82
C ARG A 8 -3.69 -18.37 1.03
N ARG A 9 -4.65 -17.46 1.21
CA ARG A 9 -5.93 -17.47 0.50
C ARG A 9 -5.98 -16.48 -0.66
N GLY A 10 -5.05 -15.52 -0.70
CA GLY A 10 -5.10 -14.38 -1.61
C GLY A 10 -5.52 -13.12 -0.86
N ILE A 11 -4.76 -12.05 -1.08
CA ILE A 11 -5.07 -10.70 -0.61
C ILE A 11 -5.27 -9.83 -1.85
N VAL A 12 -6.43 -9.18 -1.94
CA VAL A 12 -6.75 -8.21 -2.99
C VAL A 12 -6.60 -6.82 -2.39
N TYR A 13 -5.66 -6.04 -2.92
CA TYR A 13 -5.46 -4.66 -2.52
C TYR A 13 -6.30 -3.73 -3.38
N ILE A 14 -6.99 -2.77 -2.77
CA ILE A 14 -7.71 -1.71 -3.47
C ILE A 14 -7.16 -0.35 -3.03
N SER A 15 -6.74 0.47 -4.01
CA SER A 15 -6.40 1.88 -3.83
C SER A 15 -7.22 2.77 -4.76
N GLY A 16 -7.43 4.02 -4.36
CA GLY A 16 -8.24 4.98 -5.08
C GLY A 16 -8.40 6.29 -4.31
N SER A 17 -9.23 7.17 -4.85
CA SER A 17 -9.56 8.46 -4.25
C SER A 17 -10.01 8.34 -2.80
N THR A 18 -9.54 9.26 -1.96
CA THR A 18 -9.98 9.41 -0.56
C THR A 18 -11.30 10.20 -0.45
N LYS A 19 -11.76 10.80 -1.55
CA LYS A 19 -12.97 11.64 -1.61
C LYS A 19 -14.06 10.97 -2.42
N GLU A 20 -13.73 10.56 -3.64
CA GLU A 20 -14.65 9.88 -4.55
C GLU A 20 -14.70 8.40 -4.21
N THR A 21 -15.90 7.86 -4.05
CA THR A 21 -16.07 6.44 -3.70
C THR A 21 -16.03 5.54 -4.92
N HIS A 22 -16.36 6.05 -6.11
CA HIS A 22 -16.57 5.24 -7.32
C HIS A 22 -17.58 4.11 -7.10
N THR A 23 -18.68 4.42 -6.41
CA THR A 23 -19.84 3.53 -6.28
C THR A 23 -20.64 3.49 -7.59
N PRO A 24 -21.33 2.37 -7.89
CA PRO A 24 -21.41 1.15 -7.09
C PRO A 24 -20.17 0.23 -7.19
N LEU A 25 -19.27 0.48 -8.15
CA LEU A 25 -18.18 -0.43 -8.53
C LEU A 25 -17.26 -0.85 -7.38
N SER A 26 -16.80 0.10 -6.56
CA SER A 26 -15.90 -0.19 -5.43
C SER A 26 -16.57 -1.02 -4.33
N TYR A 27 -17.86 -0.77 -4.07
CA TYR A 27 -18.66 -1.54 -3.12
C TYR A 27 -18.85 -2.98 -3.62
N ASP A 28 -19.28 -3.14 -4.88
CA ASP A 28 -19.56 -4.45 -5.46
C ASP A 28 -18.30 -5.30 -5.59
N LEU A 29 -17.14 -4.68 -5.86
CA LEU A 29 -15.85 -5.37 -5.80
C LEU A 29 -15.52 -5.83 -4.38
N GLY A 30 -15.68 -4.97 -3.38
CA GLY A 30 -15.50 -5.34 -1.97
C GLY A 30 -16.34 -6.56 -1.59
N ARG A 31 -17.62 -6.54 -1.96
CA ARG A 31 -18.56 -7.65 -1.75
C ARG A 31 -18.14 -8.92 -2.49
N SER A 32 -17.73 -8.80 -3.75
CA SER A 32 -17.32 -9.95 -4.58
C SER A 32 -16.02 -10.60 -4.09
N ILE A 33 -15.08 -9.80 -3.57
CA ILE A 33 -13.85 -10.29 -2.92
C ILE A 33 -14.21 -11.10 -1.67
N ALA A 34 -15.13 -10.60 -0.84
CA ALA A 34 -15.62 -11.30 0.34
C ALA A 34 -16.26 -12.66 0.00
N LEU A 35 -17.19 -12.68 -0.97
CA LEU A 35 -17.87 -13.89 -1.45
C LEU A 35 -16.90 -14.91 -2.05
N SER A 36 -15.81 -14.45 -2.67
CA SER A 36 -14.76 -15.31 -3.22
C SER A 36 -13.85 -15.93 -2.14
N GLY A 37 -14.00 -15.52 -0.88
CA GLY A 37 -13.22 -16.01 0.25
C GLY A 37 -11.82 -15.42 0.36
N TYR A 38 -11.54 -14.33 -0.34
CA TYR A 38 -10.28 -13.59 -0.29
C TYR A 38 -10.30 -12.52 0.80
N SER A 39 -9.13 -12.03 1.19
CA SER A 39 -9.03 -10.88 2.08
C SER A 39 -8.94 -9.58 1.28
N LEU A 40 -9.61 -8.54 1.75
CA LEU A 40 -9.49 -7.19 1.22
C LEU A 40 -8.38 -6.46 1.97
N MET A 41 -7.56 -5.69 1.26
CA MET A 41 -6.58 -4.79 1.85
C MET A 41 -6.75 -3.39 1.26
N THR A 42 -6.77 -2.36 2.11
CA THR A 42 -6.86 -0.96 1.70
C THR A 42 -5.96 -0.08 2.57
N GLY A 43 -5.84 1.20 2.24
CA GLY A 43 -5.22 2.20 3.13
C GLY A 43 -6.06 2.57 4.37
N GLY A 44 -7.26 1.99 4.54
CA GLY A 44 -8.14 2.23 5.69
C GLY A 44 -8.81 3.61 5.74
N GLY A 45 -8.67 4.43 4.70
CA GLY A 45 -9.22 5.79 4.62
C GLY A 45 -10.68 5.87 4.21
N ALA A 46 -11.13 7.09 3.89
CA ALA A 46 -12.44 7.37 3.27
C ALA A 46 -12.45 7.01 1.77
N GLY A 47 -13.48 7.43 1.03
CA GLY A 47 -13.57 7.24 -0.43
C GLY A 47 -13.64 5.78 -0.85
N VAL A 48 -12.83 5.39 -1.84
CA VAL A 48 -12.79 4.02 -2.39
C VAL A 48 -12.51 2.98 -1.29
N ALA A 49 -11.59 3.27 -0.37
CA ALA A 49 -11.25 2.33 0.71
C ALA A 49 -12.43 2.07 1.67
N LYS A 50 -13.19 3.12 2.01
CA LYS A 50 -14.40 2.97 2.84
C LYS A 50 -15.47 2.19 2.09
N SER A 51 -15.75 2.55 0.83
CA SER A 51 -16.78 1.91 0.01
C SER A 51 -16.51 0.41 -0.23
N ALA A 52 -15.27 0.05 -0.58
CA ALA A 52 -14.89 -1.35 -0.73
C ALA A 52 -14.94 -2.10 0.61
N GLY A 53 -14.52 -1.46 1.70
CA GLY A 53 -14.64 -2.02 3.05
C GLY A 53 -16.09 -2.31 3.43
N GLU A 54 -17.00 -1.37 3.14
CA GLU A 54 -18.43 -1.51 3.37
C GLU A 54 -19.02 -2.69 2.58
N GLY A 55 -18.73 -2.76 1.28
CA GLY A 55 -19.16 -3.87 0.44
C GLY A 55 -18.63 -5.21 0.94
N PHE A 56 -17.38 -5.26 1.39
CA PHE A 56 -16.78 -6.47 1.96
C PHE A 56 -17.49 -6.95 3.23
N VAL A 57 -17.73 -6.05 4.19
CA VAL A 57 -18.37 -6.42 5.47
C VAL A 57 -19.88 -6.58 5.36
N SER A 58 -20.50 -6.18 4.24
CA SER A 58 -21.91 -6.47 3.95
C SER A 58 -22.22 -7.97 3.86
N VAL A 59 -21.20 -8.79 3.57
CA VAL A 59 -21.32 -10.25 3.59
C VAL A 59 -21.18 -10.76 5.03
N PRO A 60 -22.10 -11.60 5.54
CA PRO A 60 -22.02 -12.14 6.89
C PRO A 60 -20.68 -12.84 7.17
N LYS A 61 -20.18 -12.71 8.39
CA LYS A 61 -18.83 -13.19 8.75
C LYS A 61 -18.70 -14.71 8.66
N GLU A 62 -19.78 -15.42 8.92
CA GLU A 62 -19.95 -16.87 8.78
C GLU A 62 -19.88 -17.35 7.33
N GLU A 63 -20.17 -16.49 6.36
CA GLU A 63 -20.08 -16.76 4.93
C GLU A 63 -18.71 -16.36 4.34
N ARG A 64 -17.95 -15.52 5.06
CA ARG A 64 -16.63 -15.04 4.65
C ARG A 64 -15.50 -15.91 5.18
N LYS A 65 -14.47 -16.11 4.34
CA LYS A 65 -13.19 -16.73 4.73
C LYS A 65 -12.04 -15.74 4.93
N GLY A 66 -12.16 -14.55 4.34
CA GLY A 66 -11.18 -13.48 4.45
C GLY A 66 -11.57 -12.41 5.47
N VAL A 67 -10.71 -11.41 5.60
CA VAL A 67 -10.87 -10.26 6.51
C VAL A 67 -10.63 -8.94 5.76
N ASN A 68 -11.26 -7.85 6.20
CA ASN A 68 -10.95 -6.51 5.72
C ASN A 68 -9.75 -5.92 6.49
N ILE A 69 -8.65 -5.68 5.78
CA ILE A 69 -7.36 -5.22 6.33
C ILE A 69 -7.17 -3.74 5.98
N GLY A 70 -7.03 -2.90 7.01
CA GLY A 70 -6.63 -1.50 6.86
C GLY A 70 -5.15 -1.35 7.16
N VAL A 71 -4.37 -0.92 6.18
CA VAL A 71 -2.97 -0.53 6.34
C VAL A 71 -2.93 0.87 6.94
N VAL A 72 -2.67 0.96 8.24
CA VAL A 72 -2.84 2.19 9.00
C VAL A 72 -1.53 2.92 9.29
N TRP A 73 -1.54 4.22 9.03
CA TRP A 73 -0.50 5.17 9.43
C TRP A 73 -0.38 5.30 10.96
N GLY A 74 0.84 5.40 11.51
CA GLY A 74 1.05 6.10 12.78
C GLY A 74 0.69 5.38 14.09
N ALA A 75 0.46 4.07 14.11
CA ALA A 75 0.10 3.35 15.34
C ALA A 75 1.18 3.36 16.44
N VAL A 76 2.42 3.75 16.13
CA VAL A 76 3.56 3.84 17.07
C VAL A 76 3.80 5.29 17.58
N GLY A 77 2.95 6.26 17.20
CA GLY A 77 3.11 7.67 17.60
C GLY A 77 1.84 8.38 18.11
N GLY A 78 0.69 7.71 18.11
CA GLY A 78 -0.54 8.25 18.72
C GLY A 78 -1.26 9.35 17.92
N TYR A 79 -1.06 9.43 16.59
CA TYR A 79 -1.89 10.32 15.77
C TYR A 79 -3.28 9.72 15.58
N ASP A 80 -4.25 10.25 16.32
CA ASP A 80 -5.67 9.98 16.11
C ASP A 80 -6.18 10.92 15.02
N ILE A 81 -6.45 10.38 13.84
CA ILE A 81 -7.09 11.12 12.75
C ILE A 81 -8.59 10.77 12.84
N PRO A 82 -9.48 11.74 13.13
CA PRO A 82 -10.89 11.46 13.27
C PRO A 82 -11.46 10.72 12.04
N GLY A 83 -12.13 9.60 12.29
CA GLY A 83 -12.69 8.75 11.23
C GLY A 83 -11.68 7.86 10.50
N TYR A 84 -10.45 7.74 11.00
CA TYR A 84 -9.40 6.88 10.46
C TYR A 84 -8.84 5.90 11.51
N PRO A 85 -8.72 4.59 11.19
CA PRO A 85 -9.27 3.96 10.00
C PRO A 85 -10.79 4.04 9.98
N ASN A 86 -11.38 3.89 8.80
CA ASN A 86 -12.83 3.79 8.67
C ASN A 86 -13.38 2.60 9.48
N GLU A 87 -14.67 2.70 9.82
CA GLU A 87 -15.38 1.76 10.70
C GLU A 87 -15.45 0.31 10.18
N PHE A 88 -15.22 0.10 8.89
CA PHE A 88 -15.32 -1.22 8.26
C PHE A 88 -14.01 -2.02 8.33
N VAL A 89 -12.91 -1.42 8.78
CA VAL A 89 -11.61 -2.11 8.95
C VAL A 89 -11.69 -3.11 10.11
N GLU A 90 -11.60 -4.39 9.78
CA GLU A 90 -11.63 -5.49 10.77
C GLU A 90 -10.25 -5.81 11.35
N LEU A 91 -9.19 -5.66 10.56
CA LEU A 91 -7.80 -5.89 10.98
C LEU A 91 -6.92 -4.70 10.63
N LYS A 92 -6.30 -4.08 11.64
CA LYS A 92 -5.32 -3.00 11.46
C LYS A 92 -3.93 -3.60 11.22
N ALA A 93 -3.39 -3.44 10.02
CA ALA A 93 -1.99 -3.74 9.73
C ALA A 93 -1.18 -2.47 9.98
N GLN A 94 -0.21 -2.53 10.90
CA GLN A 94 0.54 -1.36 11.35
C GLN A 94 1.72 -1.06 10.43
N LEU A 95 1.80 0.18 9.95
CA LEU A 95 3.03 0.75 9.42
C LEU A 95 3.82 1.45 10.53
N ASN A 96 5.09 1.09 10.68
CA ASN A 96 6.03 1.95 11.41
C ASN A 96 6.18 3.26 10.61
N LEU A 97 6.07 4.39 11.30
CA LEU A 97 6.38 5.66 10.65
C LEU A 97 7.84 5.65 10.22
N PRO A 98 8.14 6.16 9.03
CA PRO A 98 9.50 6.51 8.70
C PRO A 98 9.93 7.70 9.56
N SER A 99 11.17 7.70 9.99
CA SER A 99 11.76 8.75 10.84
C SER A 99 11.85 10.14 10.19
N ASN A 100 11.46 10.30 8.93
CA ASN A 100 11.63 11.55 8.19
C ASN A 100 10.34 12.38 8.21
N LYS A 101 10.47 13.70 8.44
CA LYS A 101 9.36 14.67 8.45
C LYS A 101 8.51 14.54 7.18
N ILE A 102 7.19 14.59 7.36
CA ILE A 102 6.20 14.64 6.27
C ILE A 102 6.54 15.87 5.42
N GLY A 103 7.12 15.65 4.25
CA GLY A 103 7.49 16.75 3.35
C GLY A 103 8.62 16.41 2.39
N ASP A 104 9.65 15.67 2.81
CA ASP A 104 10.90 15.67 2.02
C ASP A 104 11.29 14.34 1.33
N HIS A 105 10.77 13.19 1.76
CA HIS A 105 10.98 11.95 1.00
C HIS A 105 9.71 11.10 1.03
N ARG A 106 8.97 11.11 -0.09
CA ARG A 106 7.78 10.26 -0.30
C ARG A 106 8.09 8.77 -0.31
N VAL A 107 9.36 8.38 -0.38
CA VAL A 107 9.78 6.99 -0.41
C VAL A 107 10.23 6.57 0.96
N THR A 108 9.35 5.85 1.62
CA THR A 108 9.66 5.07 2.80
C THR A 108 8.95 3.74 2.57
N SER A 109 9.47 2.68 3.18
CA SER A 109 9.15 1.23 3.11
C SER A 109 7.67 0.76 3.05
N ARG A 110 6.72 1.54 2.53
CA ARG A 110 5.31 1.58 2.93
C ARG A 110 4.32 0.90 1.98
N ASN A 111 4.74 0.36 0.84
CA ASN A 111 3.78 -0.17 -0.11
C ASN A 111 3.46 -1.64 0.22
N HIS A 112 2.58 -1.81 1.22
CA HIS A 112 1.93 -3.08 1.57
C HIS A 112 1.11 -3.67 0.42
N LEU A 113 0.90 -2.94 -0.66
CA LEU A 113 0.57 -3.51 -1.96
C LEU A 113 1.47 -4.73 -2.24
N ASN A 114 2.77 -4.69 -1.95
CA ASN A 114 3.68 -5.82 -2.18
C ASN A 114 3.40 -7.04 -1.27
N ASP A 115 2.50 -6.91 -0.29
CA ASP A 115 1.99 -8.02 0.52
C ASP A 115 0.68 -8.58 -0.03
N ALA A 116 0.06 -7.87 -0.98
CA ALA A 116 -1.09 -8.32 -1.72
C ALA A 116 -0.68 -9.31 -2.82
N THR A 117 -1.64 -10.11 -3.25
CA THR A 117 -1.49 -11.03 -4.38
C THR A 117 -1.81 -10.33 -5.69
N VAL A 118 -2.73 -9.36 -5.64
CA VAL A 118 -3.14 -8.55 -6.79
C VAL A 118 -3.64 -7.19 -6.29
N GLY A 119 -3.33 -6.13 -7.03
CA GLY A 119 -3.83 -4.77 -6.77
C GLY A 119 -4.92 -4.37 -7.77
N ILE A 120 -5.90 -3.60 -7.31
CA ILE A 120 -6.91 -2.92 -8.11
C ILE A 120 -6.79 -1.41 -7.84
N ILE A 121 -6.50 -0.62 -8.87
CA ILE A 121 -6.24 0.80 -8.74
C ILE A 121 -7.35 1.61 -9.40
N PHE A 122 -8.16 2.28 -8.58
CA PHE A 122 -9.19 3.23 -8.96
C PHE A 122 -8.61 4.61 -9.28
N PRO A 123 -9.38 5.53 -9.89
CA PRO A 123 -8.98 6.92 -10.03
C PRO A 123 -8.71 7.55 -8.67
N GLY A 124 -7.73 8.47 -8.62
CA GLY A 124 -7.33 9.12 -7.38
C GLY A 124 -6.24 10.16 -7.61
N ASP A 125 -5.76 10.72 -6.50
CA ASP A 125 -4.79 11.82 -6.52
C ASP A 125 -3.33 11.32 -6.53
N SER A 126 -2.40 12.19 -6.13
CA SER A 126 -0.96 11.87 -6.10
C SER A 126 -0.58 10.66 -5.24
N LEU A 127 -1.39 10.30 -4.22
CA LEU A 127 -1.14 9.11 -3.42
C LEU A 127 -1.51 7.84 -4.20
N THR A 128 -2.69 7.82 -4.81
CA THR A 128 -3.11 6.72 -5.69
C THR A 128 -2.18 6.57 -6.89
N ARG A 129 -1.71 7.69 -7.46
CA ARG A 129 -0.71 7.66 -8.54
C ARG A 129 0.61 7.05 -8.06
N HIS A 130 1.04 7.33 -6.84
CA HIS A 130 2.23 6.72 -6.27
C HIS A 130 2.07 5.19 -6.07
N ASP A 131 0.89 4.73 -5.65
CA ASP A 131 0.58 3.30 -5.59
C ASP A 131 0.68 2.66 -6.98
N LEU A 132 0.14 3.33 -8.02
CA LEU A 132 0.21 2.88 -9.41
C LEU A 132 1.65 2.81 -9.93
N ASP A 133 2.43 3.88 -9.76
CA ASP A 133 3.84 3.91 -10.19
C ASP A 133 4.66 2.81 -9.48
N THR A 134 4.31 2.50 -8.23
CA THR A 134 4.89 1.39 -7.47
C THR A 134 4.50 0.03 -8.07
N CYS A 135 3.21 -0.18 -8.36
CA CYS A 135 2.74 -1.39 -9.03
C CYS A 135 3.57 -1.67 -10.28
N VAL A 136 3.70 -0.65 -11.13
CA VAL A 136 4.43 -0.72 -12.40
C VAL A 136 5.91 -1.00 -12.15
N GLY A 137 6.55 -0.27 -11.24
CA GLY A 137 7.98 -0.42 -10.95
C GLY A 137 8.37 -1.76 -10.34
N TYR A 138 7.44 -2.44 -9.65
CA TYR A 138 7.66 -3.77 -9.09
C TYR A 138 7.13 -4.91 -9.95
N GLU A 139 6.51 -4.62 -11.10
CA GLU A 139 5.79 -5.60 -11.93
C GLU A 139 4.69 -6.34 -11.14
N HIS A 140 4.15 -5.67 -10.12
CA HIS A 140 3.11 -6.24 -9.28
C HIS A 140 1.87 -6.56 -10.12
N PRO A 141 1.26 -7.75 -9.99
CA PRO A 141 0.00 -8.07 -10.65
C PRO A 141 -1.06 -7.00 -10.32
N THR A 142 -1.44 -6.21 -11.31
CA THR A 142 -2.22 -5.00 -11.09
C THR A 142 -3.27 -4.85 -12.17
N ILE A 143 -4.48 -4.58 -11.71
CA ILE A 143 -5.65 -4.26 -12.50
C ILE A 143 -5.94 -2.77 -12.28
N VAL A 144 -6.24 -2.03 -13.33
CA VAL A 144 -6.51 -0.59 -13.24
C VAL A 144 -7.92 -0.26 -13.72
N HIS A 145 -8.53 0.73 -13.12
CA HIS A 145 -9.75 1.32 -13.65
C HIS A 145 -9.43 1.95 -15.04
N PRO A 146 -10.36 1.91 -16.03
CA PRO A 146 -10.12 2.42 -17.39
C PRO A 146 -9.58 3.85 -17.50
N PHE A 147 -9.80 4.65 -16.46
CA PHE A 147 -9.22 5.99 -16.29
C PHE A 147 -7.68 6.01 -16.41
N TRP A 148 -6.99 4.94 -16.04
CA TRP A 148 -5.53 4.84 -16.05
C TRP A 148 -4.99 4.11 -17.30
N THR A 149 -5.84 3.57 -18.18
CA THR A 149 -5.39 2.74 -19.31
C THR A 149 -4.40 3.49 -20.20
N ASP A 150 -4.64 4.77 -20.47
CA ASP A 150 -3.76 5.58 -21.33
C ASP A 150 -2.36 5.79 -20.74
N CYS A 151 -2.23 5.88 -19.41
CA CYS A 151 -0.93 6.07 -18.78
C CYS A 151 -0.20 4.76 -18.45
N CYS A 152 -0.91 3.63 -18.47
CA CYS A 152 -0.38 2.31 -18.13
C CYS A 152 -0.95 1.21 -19.04
N PRO A 153 -0.73 1.28 -20.37
CA PRO A 153 -1.38 0.39 -21.34
C PRO A 153 -0.94 -1.08 -21.23
N SER A 154 0.11 -1.36 -20.47
CA SER A 154 0.59 -2.72 -20.19
C SER A 154 -0.11 -3.41 -19.02
N LEU A 155 -0.89 -2.67 -18.22
CA LEU A 155 -1.67 -3.23 -17.12
C LEU A 155 -3.03 -3.70 -17.62
N TRP A 156 -3.60 -4.68 -16.91
CA TRP A 156 -4.98 -5.10 -17.18
C TRP A 156 -5.94 -4.00 -16.76
N ASP A 157 -6.91 -3.67 -17.61
CA ASP A 157 -8.09 -2.93 -17.19
C ASP A 157 -9.30 -3.88 -17.06
N PHE A 158 -10.44 -3.32 -16.69
CA PHE A 158 -11.68 -4.07 -16.52
C PHE A 158 -12.88 -3.20 -16.88
N ARG A 159 -13.92 -3.83 -17.42
CA ARG A 159 -15.17 -3.14 -17.80
C ARG A 159 -16.19 -3.10 -16.68
N ASP A 160 -16.24 -4.16 -15.89
CA ASP A 160 -17.18 -4.35 -14.79
C ASP A 160 -16.59 -5.25 -13.69
N VAL A 161 -17.39 -5.49 -12.64
CA VAL A 161 -17.00 -6.29 -11.47
C VAL A 161 -16.67 -7.74 -11.86
N GLU A 162 -17.42 -8.33 -12.78
CA GLU A 162 -17.23 -9.73 -13.19
C GLU A 162 -15.91 -9.90 -13.94
N ASP A 163 -15.63 -8.98 -14.88
CA ASP A 163 -14.39 -8.91 -15.63
C ASP A 163 -13.17 -8.75 -14.70
N CYS A 164 -13.26 -7.82 -13.75
CA CYS A 164 -12.23 -7.59 -12.75
C CYS A 164 -11.98 -8.84 -11.89
N MET A 165 -13.05 -9.47 -11.40
CA MET A 165 -12.96 -10.66 -10.55
C MET A 165 -12.45 -11.88 -11.32
N ALA A 166 -12.73 -12.00 -12.61
CA ALA A 166 -12.16 -13.05 -13.46
C ALA A 166 -10.62 -12.95 -13.49
N ILE A 167 -10.08 -11.73 -13.62
CA ILE A 167 -8.63 -11.48 -13.60
C ILE A 167 -8.06 -11.76 -12.19
N VAL A 168 -8.70 -11.26 -11.13
CA VAL A 168 -8.30 -11.54 -9.73
C VAL A 168 -8.22 -13.05 -9.48
N ASN A 169 -9.26 -13.79 -9.87
CA ASN A 169 -9.32 -15.24 -9.71
C ASN A 169 -8.20 -15.95 -10.49
N ALA A 170 -7.88 -15.48 -11.69
CA ALA A 170 -6.80 -16.03 -12.49
C ALA A 170 -5.42 -15.80 -11.83
N VAL A 171 -5.17 -14.57 -11.33
CA VAL A 171 -3.92 -14.22 -10.66
C VAL A 171 -3.74 -15.00 -9.36
N ILE A 172 -4.77 -15.09 -8.52
CA ILE A 172 -4.70 -15.84 -7.26
C ILE A 172 -4.53 -17.34 -7.53
N ARG A 173 -5.19 -17.90 -8.55
CA ARG A 173 -4.98 -19.30 -8.94
C ARG A 173 -3.55 -19.55 -9.42
N ASP A 174 -2.98 -18.62 -10.19
CA ASP A 174 -1.58 -18.69 -10.64
C ASP A 174 -0.61 -18.65 -9.44
N SER A 175 -0.85 -17.73 -8.50
CA SER A 175 0.01 -17.57 -7.32
C SER A 175 0.03 -18.80 -6.42
N LEU A 176 -1.10 -19.52 -6.32
CA LEU A 176 -1.18 -20.78 -5.59
C LEU A 176 -0.48 -21.95 -6.30
N LYS A 177 -0.46 -21.94 -7.64
CA LYS A 177 0.19 -22.99 -8.44
C LYS A 177 1.70 -22.81 -8.53
N ARG A 178 2.17 -21.56 -8.57
CA ARG A 178 3.57 -21.17 -8.81
C ARG A 178 4.00 -20.07 -7.82
N PRO A 179 4.00 -20.34 -6.51
CA PRO A 179 4.27 -19.32 -5.49
C PRO A 179 5.67 -18.70 -5.62
N GLU A 180 6.67 -19.47 -6.04
CA GLU A 180 8.03 -19.01 -6.29
C GLU A 180 8.11 -18.01 -7.45
N ILE A 181 7.39 -18.26 -8.55
CA ILE A 181 7.33 -17.34 -9.69
C ILE A 181 6.53 -16.09 -9.32
N HIS A 182 5.43 -16.26 -8.61
CA HIS A 182 4.62 -15.14 -8.17
C HIS A 182 5.38 -14.21 -7.21
N ALA A 183 6.20 -14.76 -6.32
CA ALA A 183 7.06 -13.98 -5.44
C ALA A 183 8.14 -13.16 -6.19
N LEU A 184 8.55 -13.61 -7.38
CA LEU A 184 9.43 -12.86 -8.29
C LEU A 184 8.67 -11.81 -9.10
N LYS A 185 7.44 -12.07 -9.53
CA LYS A 185 6.59 -11.07 -10.22
C LYS A 185 6.30 -9.85 -9.35
N VAL A 186 6.07 -10.06 -8.05
CA VAL A 186 5.88 -8.97 -7.07
C VAL A 186 7.18 -8.20 -6.80
N ALA A 187 8.28 -8.59 -7.45
CA ALA A 187 9.62 -8.20 -7.13
C ALA A 187 10.51 -8.09 -8.36
N ASN A 188 10.32 -7.02 -9.13
CA ASN A 188 11.21 -6.57 -10.20
C ASN A 188 12.20 -7.65 -10.71
N VAL A 189 11.76 -8.39 -11.73
CA VAL A 189 12.45 -9.55 -12.32
C VAL A 189 13.87 -9.19 -12.79
N LEU A 190 14.17 -7.92 -13.05
CA LEU A 190 15.50 -7.45 -13.48
C LEU A 190 16.58 -7.60 -12.40
N SER A 191 16.21 -7.65 -11.12
CA SER A 191 17.15 -7.74 -10.01
C SER A 191 17.42 -9.17 -9.51
N GLY A 192 16.56 -10.13 -9.87
CA GLY A 192 16.57 -11.49 -9.32
C GLY A 192 16.21 -11.57 -7.81
N LYS A 193 15.73 -10.47 -7.21
CA LYS A 193 15.40 -10.38 -5.78
C LYS A 193 13.89 -10.45 -5.57
N THR A 194 13.46 -11.05 -4.47
CA THR A 194 12.06 -11.07 -4.02
C THR A 194 11.62 -9.74 -3.41
N ALA A 195 10.31 -9.53 -3.28
CA ALA A 195 9.75 -8.26 -2.83
C ALA A 195 10.12 -7.99 -1.38
N SER A 196 10.22 -9.06 -0.59
CA SER A 196 10.75 -9.01 0.78
C SER A 196 12.20 -8.53 0.81
N GLN A 197 13.03 -8.98 -0.13
CA GLN A 197 14.43 -8.54 -0.21
C GLN A 197 14.52 -7.07 -0.61
N LEU A 198 13.77 -6.65 -1.64
CA LEU A 198 13.71 -5.24 -2.06
C LEU A 198 13.18 -4.33 -0.94
N ARG A 199 12.14 -4.75 -0.21
CA ARG A 199 11.64 -4.05 0.98
C ARG A 199 12.69 -3.93 2.07
N ASN A 200 13.40 -5.01 2.36
CA ASN A 200 14.44 -5.00 3.39
C ASN A 200 15.60 -4.09 3.01
N GLU A 201 15.99 -4.06 1.73
CA GLU A 201 17.02 -3.17 1.19
C GLU A 201 16.59 -1.72 1.23
N GLU A 202 15.38 -1.38 0.80
CA GLU A 202 14.89 0.01 0.84
C GLU A 202 14.64 0.47 2.28
N SER A 203 14.20 -0.43 3.17
CA SER A 203 14.10 -0.15 4.61
C SER A 203 15.47 0.15 5.21
N LYS A 204 16.50 -0.65 4.88
CA LYS A 204 17.89 -0.37 5.28
C LYS A 204 18.37 0.97 4.74
N ARG A 205 18.20 1.22 3.43
CA ARG A 205 18.58 2.49 2.78
C ARG A 205 17.90 3.70 3.42
N THR A 206 16.62 3.58 3.78
CA THR A 206 15.86 4.67 4.43
C THR A 206 16.36 4.92 5.85
N LEU A 207 16.65 3.85 6.60
CA LEU A 207 17.25 3.94 7.94
C LEU A 207 18.66 4.55 7.90
N ASP A 208 19.46 4.15 6.92
CA ASP A 208 20.82 4.68 6.72
C ASP A 208 20.77 6.16 6.32
N LYS A 209 19.88 6.57 5.41
CA LYS A 209 19.62 7.99 5.13
C LYS A 209 19.13 8.78 6.35
N GLY A 210 18.39 8.14 7.26
CA GLY A 210 17.99 8.74 8.53
C GLY A 210 19.21 9.05 9.42
N LYS A 211 20.18 8.14 9.47
CA LYS A 211 21.46 8.35 10.18
C LYS A 211 22.32 9.41 9.50
N ASP A 212 22.41 9.40 8.17
CA ASP A 212 23.13 10.42 7.40
C ASP A 212 22.54 11.82 7.64
N ASN A 213 21.22 11.92 7.73
CA ASN A 213 20.53 13.18 8.04
C ASN A 213 20.76 13.63 9.49
N GLU A 214 20.79 12.72 10.46
CA GLU A 214 21.14 13.05 11.86
C GLU A 214 22.61 13.47 12.01
N GLU A 215 23.53 12.81 11.30
CA GLU A 215 24.95 13.13 11.29
C GLU A 215 25.20 14.47 10.59
N TYR A 216 24.54 14.72 9.46
CA TYR A 216 24.58 16.01 8.77
C TYR A 216 24.01 17.14 9.64
N ALA A 217 22.88 16.93 10.32
CA ALA A 217 22.29 17.92 11.23
C ALA A 217 23.24 18.27 12.38
N LYS A 218 23.89 17.27 13.00
CA LYS A 218 24.91 17.48 14.04
C LYS A 218 26.13 18.25 13.53
N GLU A 219 26.57 17.97 12.31
CA GLU A 219 27.70 18.71 11.74
C GLU A 219 27.31 20.16 11.41
N GLN A 220 26.08 20.43 10.96
CA GLN A 220 25.58 21.79 10.79
C GLN A 220 25.51 22.55 12.12
N GLU A 221 25.03 21.93 13.20
CA GLU A 221 25.06 22.53 14.54
C GLU A 221 26.50 22.83 15.01
N ARG A 222 27.44 21.94 14.73
CA ARG A 222 28.86 22.13 15.08
C ARG A 222 29.51 23.26 14.30
N ILE A 223 29.17 23.39 13.01
CA ILE A 223 29.61 24.50 12.15
C ILE A 223 29.05 25.83 12.67
N GLU A 224 27.77 25.87 13.02
CA GLU A 224 27.11 27.08 13.52
C GLU A 224 27.66 27.50 14.89
N GLN A 225 27.91 26.55 15.81
CA GLN A 225 28.57 26.83 17.08
C GLN A 225 29.98 27.40 16.90
N LYS A 226 30.78 26.85 15.98
CA LYS A 226 32.10 27.41 15.65
C LYS A 226 32.00 28.81 15.06
N ARG A 227 30.96 29.08 14.27
CA ARG A 227 30.71 30.38 13.66
C ARG A 227 30.33 31.43 14.70
N LEU A 228 29.53 31.06 15.69
CA LEU A 228 29.18 31.90 16.84
C LEU A 228 30.38 32.18 17.74
N LEU A 229 31.25 31.19 17.96
CA LEU A 229 32.49 31.34 18.74
C LEU A 229 33.59 32.12 18.00
N ALA A 230 33.51 32.24 16.68
CA ALA A 230 34.43 32.99 15.84
C ALA A 230 34.00 34.45 15.59
N GLN A 231 32.83 34.88 16.09
CA GLN A 231 32.48 36.29 16.10
C GLN A 231 33.33 37.00 17.17
N PRO A 232 34.19 37.96 16.79
CA PRO A 232 35.00 38.68 17.77
C PRO A 232 34.05 39.42 18.72
N GLY A 233 34.31 39.29 20.02
CA GLY A 233 33.56 39.97 21.07
C GLY A 233 33.42 41.45 20.71
N GLY A 234 32.17 41.90 20.62
CA GLY A 234 31.88 43.32 20.54
C GLY A 234 32.23 43.96 21.87
N GLU A 235 33.37 44.63 21.89
CA GLU A 235 33.60 45.95 22.49
C GLU A 235 34.56 46.74 21.60
#